data_AF-A0A558BVX6-F1
#
_entry.id   AF-A0A558BVX6-F1
#
_cell.length_a   1.000
_cell.length_b   1.000
_cell.length_c   1.000
_cell.angle_alpha   90.00
_cell.angle_beta   90.00
_cell.angle_gamma   90.00
#
_symmetry.space_group_name_H-M   'P 1'
#
loop_
_entity.id
_entity.type
_entity.pdbx_description
1 polymer ?
#
loop_
_entity_poly.entity_id
_entity_poly.type
_entity_poly.pdbx_seq_one_letter_code
_entity_poly.pdbx_strand_id
1 'polypeptide(L)'
;MAIIITQGVEYQQLLDDLRALIRHEMSLAKPSAAESQQPASDELLTIKQAAELLDVCVATVHEYKRRGLLVYQKIGARVYIKRSDVLAAGTQHQRTTKPARVRSG
;
A
#
# COMPACT_ATOMS: atom_id res chain seq x y z
N MET A 1 18.38 7.70 -41.73
CA MET A 1 17.15 8.45 -42.06
C MET A 1 16.12 7.42 -42.48
N ALA A 2 15.21 7.03 -41.59
CA ALA A 2 14.25 5.96 -41.87
C ALA A 2 13.02 6.56 -42.56
N ILE A 3 12.82 6.19 -43.83
CA ILE A 3 11.61 6.52 -44.59
C ILE A 3 10.58 5.43 -44.25
N ILE A 4 9.52 5.79 -43.53
CA ILE A 4 8.41 4.88 -43.25
C ILE A 4 7.47 4.95 -44.46
N ILE A 5 7.49 3.89 -45.27
CA ILE A 5 6.60 3.71 -46.41
C ILE A 5 5.28 3.14 -45.85
N THR A 6 4.21 3.95 -45.76
CA THR A 6 2.86 3.48 -45.37
C THR A 6 2.14 2.78 -46.52
N GLN A 7 2.85 1.98 -47.32
CA GLN A 7 2.25 1.19 -48.39
C GLN A 7 1.79 -0.15 -47.80
N GLY A 8 0.47 -0.27 -47.56
CA GLY A 8 -0.17 -1.57 -47.32
C GLY A 8 -0.69 -1.87 -45.92
N VAL A 9 -0.74 -0.89 -45.00
CA VAL A 9 -1.44 -1.06 -43.72
C VAL A 9 -2.79 -0.37 -43.80
N GLU A 10 -3.86 -1.15 -43.86
CA GLU A 10 -5.22 -0.66 -43.73
C GLU A 10 -5.39 0.06 -42.39
N TYR A 11 -6.11 1.19 -42.38
CA TYR A 11 -6.27 2.04 -41.20
C TYR A 11 -6.84 1.26 -39.99
N GLN A 12 -7.71 0.29 -40.28
CA GLN A 12 -8.29 -0.59 -39.26
C GLN A 12 -7.24 -1.45 -38.57
N GLN A 13 -6.29 -1.99 -39.33
CA GLN A 13 -5.24 -2.85 -38.80
C GLN A 13 -4.27 -2.07 -37.92
N LEU A 14 -3.93 -0.83 -38.31
CA LEU A 14 -3.14 0.08 -37.49
C LEU A 14 -3.84 0.40 -36.17
N LEU A 15 -5.15 0.67 -36.20
CA LEU A 15 -5.92 0.95 -34.99
C LEU A 15 -5.97 -0.26 -34.05
N ASP A 16 -6.12 -1.46 -34.58
CA ASP A 16 -6.14 -2.68 -33.78
C ASP A 16 -4.78 -2.98 -33.16
N ASP A 17 -3.69 -2.77 -33.90
CA ASP A 17 -2.33 -2.92 -33.39
C ASP A 17 -2.02 -1.90 -32.28
N LEU A 18 -2.42 -0.62 -32.47
CA LEU A 18 -2.27 0.40 -31.43
C LEU A 18 -3.10 0.09 -30.18
N ARG A 19 -4.34 -0.39 -30.36
CA ARG A 19 -5.19 -0.81 -29.23
C ARG A 19 -4.59 -1.99 -28.47
N ALA A 20 -4.03 -2.97 -29.19
CA ALA A 20 -3.36 -4.11 -28.59
C ALA A 20 -2.14 -3.66 -27.78
N LEU A 21 -1.33 -2.76 -28.33
CA LEU A 21 -0.13 -2.25 -27.69
C LEU A 21 -0.45 -1.39 -26.46
N ILE A 22 -1.43 -0.49 -26.54
CA ILE A 22 -1.88 0.30 -25.38
C ILE A 22 -2.44 -0.61 -24.28
N ARG A 23 -3.22 -1.64 -24.64
CA ARG A 23 -3.75 -2.59 -23.65
C ARG A 23 -2.65 -3.39 -22.99
N HIS A 24 -1.63 -3.79 -23.75
CA HIS A 24 -0.44 -4.47 -23.24
C HIS A 24 0.30 -3.58 -22.24
N GLU A 25 0.63 -2.34 -22.62
CA GLU A 25 1.29 -1.38 -21.73
C GLU A 25 0.44 -1.05 -20.49
N MET A 26 -0.87 -0.87 -20.64
CA MET A 26 -1.79 -0.63 -19.51
C MET A 26 -1.94 -1.87 -18.61
N SER A 27 -1.79 -3.08 -19.15
CA SER A 27 -1.78 -4.32 -18.36
C SER A 27 -0.50 -4.51 -17.57
N LEU A 28 0.64 -4.08 -18.12
CA LEU A 28 1.95 -4.07 -17.46
C LEU A 28 2.07 -2.92 -16.45
N ALA A 29 1.45 -1.77 -16.74
CA ALA A 29 1.44 -0.59 -15.87
C ALA A 29 0.41 -0.67 -14.73
N LYS A 30 -0.46 -1.69 -14.71
CA LYS A 30 -1.13 -2.05 -13.47
C LYS A 30 -0.02 -2.48 -12.49
N PRO A 31 0.11 -1.84 -11.32
CA PRO A 31 0.92 -2.45 -10.27
C PRO A 31 0.36 -3.85 -10.08
N SER A 32 1.22 -4.85 -10.19
CA SER A 32 0.90 -6.25 -9.98
C SER A 32 0.19 -6.40 -8.63
N ALA A 33 -1.14 -6.34 -8.67
CA ALA A 33 -2.05 -6.82 -7.64
C ALA A 33 -2.39 -8.29 -7.91
N ALA A 34 -1.50 -8.99 -8.61
CA ALA A 34 -1.62 -10.38 -9.03
C ALA A 34 -0.43 -11.23 -8.55
N GLU A 35 0.30 -10.78 -7.53
CA GLU A 35 1.10 -11.64 -6.67
C GLU A 35 0.49 -11.60 -5.27
N SER A 36 0.02 -12.76 -4.81
CA SER A 36 -0.63 -13.05 -3.52
C SER A 36 -2.11 -12.68 -3.36
N GLN A 37 -2.99 -13.33 -4.15
CA GLN A 37 -4.21 -13.89 -3.55
C GLN A 37 -3.84 -15.12 -2.69
N GLN A 38 -3.00 -14.94 -1.67
CA GLN A 38 -3.18 -15.70 -0.45
C GLN A 38 -4.30 -14.99 0.30
N PRO A 39 -5.31 -15.70 0.85
CA PRO A 39 -6.22 -15.05 1.78
C PRO A 39 -5.32 -14.39 2.81
N ALA A 40 -5.40 -13.06 2.94
CA ALA A 40 -4.64 -12.28 3.88
C ALA A 40 -4.79 -12.97 5.24
N SER A 41 -3.81 -13.78 5.60
CA SER A 41 -3.83 -14.56 6.83
C SER A 41 -3.42 -13.59 7.90
N ASP A 42 -4.33 -12.67 8.21
CA ASP A 42 -4.30 -11.66 9.27
C ASP A 42 -2.89 -11.51 9.86
N GLU A 43 -2.00 -10.93 9.04
CA GLU A 43 -0.57 -10.93 9.34
C GLU A 43 -0.37 -10.34 10.73
N LEU A 44 0.12 -11.17 11.64
CA LEU A 44 0.23 -10.85 13.05
C LEU A 44 1.50 -10.03 13.26
N LEU A 45 1.32 -8.72 13.31
CA LEU A 45 2.39 -7.76 13.56
C LEU A 45 2.69 -7.67 15.06
N THR A 46 3.97 -7.54 15.38
CA THR A 46 4.39 -7.14 16.72
C THR A 46 4.15 -5.65 16.93
N ILE A 47 4.17 -5.18 18.19
CA ILE A 47 3.99 -3.76 18.53
C ILE A 47 5.02 -2.87 17.80
N LYS A 48 6.27 -3.33 17.66
CA LYS A 48 7.32 -2.59 16.94
C LYS A 48 6.99 -2.45 15.44
N GLN A 49 6.59 -3.55 14.81
CA GLN A 49 6.20 -3.53 13.40
C GLN A 49 4.94 -2.69 13.16
N ALA A 50 3.96 -2.75 14.06
CA ALA A 50 2.78 -1.88 13.99
C ALA A 50 3.13 -0.39 14.13
N ALA A 51 4.12 -0.06 14.95
CA ALA A 51 4.63 1.30 15.12
C ALA A 51 5.32 1.80 13.84
N GLU A 52 6.16 0.96 13.23
CA GLU A 52 6.81 1.25 11.94
C GLU A 52 5.79 1.44 10.81
N LEU A 53 4.74 0.61 10.77
CA LEU A 53 3.69 0.67 9.74
C LEU A 53 2.87 1.97 9.85
N LEU A 54 2.62 2.44 11.07
CA LEU A 54 1.88 3.67 11.34
C LEU A 54 2.74 4.94 11.38
N ASP A 55 4.07 4.80 11.26
CA ASP A 55 5.05 5.87 11.50
C ASP A 55 4.84 6.60 12.85
N VAL A 56 4.57 5.82 13.90
CA VAL A 56 4.40 6.33 15.28
C VAL A 56 5.40 5.68 16.22
N CYS A 57 5.57 6.25 17.42
CA CYS A 57 6.39 5.62 18.43
C CYS A 57 5.66 4.45 19.10
N VAL A 58 6.44 3.49 19.62
CA VAL A 58 5.92 2.31 20.34
C VAL A 58 5.01 2.71 21.52
N ALA A 59 5.30 3.83 22.18
CA ALA A 59 4.48 4.36 23.27
C ALA A 59 3.06 4.73 22.82
N THR A 60 2.91 5.32 21.62
CA THR A 60 1.60 5.62 21.02
C THR A 60 0.81 4.34 20.74
N VAL A 61 1.46 3.29 20.23
CA VAL A 61 0.79 1.99 20.01
C VAL A 61 0.32 1.39 21.34
N HIS A 62 1.10 1.50 22.41
CA HIS A 62 0.67 1.09 23.75
C HIS A 62 -0.49 1.93 24.29
N GLU A 63 -0.53 3.23 24.00
CA GLU A 63 -1.66 4.10 24.33
C GLU A 63 -2.92 3.66 23.58
N TYR A 64 -2.82 3.41 22.27
CA TYR A 64 -3.92 2.92 21.45
C TYR A 64 -4.46 1.58 21.95
N LYS A 65 -3.56 0.68 22.37
CA LYS A 65 -3.92 -0.56 23.03
C LYS A 65 -4.69 -0.29 24.34
N ARG A 66 -4.20 0.62 25.19
CA ARG A 66 -4.82 0.95 26.48
C ARG A 66 -6.17 1.65 26.32
N ARG A 67 -6.36 2.41 25.23
CA ARG A 67 -7.60 3.08 24.84
C ARG A 67 -8.60 2.17 24.12
N GLY A 68 -8.22 0.93 23.80
CA GLY A 68 -9.07 -0.02 23.06
C GLY A 68 -9.22 0.29 21.58
N LEU A 69 -8.35 1.13 21.01
CA LEU A 69 -8.37 1.54 19.60
C LEU A 69 -7.74 0.49 18.67
N LEU A 70 -6.88 -0.38 19.21
CA LEU A 70 -6.25 -1.48 18.49
C LEU A 70 -6.66 -2.81 19.12
N VAL A 71 -7.25 -3.68 18.31
CA VAL A 71 -7.56 -5.06 18.70
C VAL A 71 -6.25 -5.84 18.74
N TYR A 72 -5.95 -6.43 19.89
CA TYR A 72 -4.72 -7.19 20.10
C TYR A 72 -5.02 -8.62 20.53
N GLN A 73 -4.18 -9.54 20.10
CA GLN A 73 -4.20 -10.94 20.49
C GLN A 73 -2.94 -11.26 21.30
N LYS A 74 -3.13 -11.86 22.46
CA LYS A 74 -2.02 -12.34 23.28
C LYS A 74 -1.78 -13.81 22.95
N ILE A 75 -0.61 -14.10 22.37
CA ILE A 75 -0.19 -15.48 22.05
C ILE A 75 1.03 -15.76 22.93
N GLY A 76 0.82 -16.54 24.00
CA GLY A 76 1.82 -16.78 25.03
C GLY A 76 2.24 -15.50 25.77
N ALA A 77 3.54 -15.21 25.78
CA ALA A 77 4.10 -14.01 26.42
C ALA A 77 4.10 -12.77 25.51
N ARG A 78 3.80 -12.92 24.22
CA ARG A 78 3.89 -11.85 23.22
C ARG A 78 2.50 -11.36 22.81
N VAL A 79 2.43 -10.07 22.47
CA VAL A 79 1.22 -9.40 21.99
C VAL A 79 1.38 -9.16 20.50
N TYR A 80 0.39 -9.61 19.75
CA TYR A 80 0.30 -9.48 18.31
C TYR A 80 -0.94 -8.67 17.93
N ILE A 81 -0.85 -7.96 16.81
CA ILE A 81 -1.90 -7.09 16.30
C ILE A 81 -2.08 -7.46 14.83
N LYS A 82 -3.31 -7.62 14.37
CA LYS A 82 -3.56 -7.90 12.95
C LYS A 82 -3.23 -6.67 12.13
N ARG A 83 -2.58 -6.86 10.99
CA ARG A 83 -2.28 -5.77 10.05
C ARG A 83 -3.51 -4.98 9.59
N SER A 84 -4.63 -5.67 9.39
CA SER A 84 -5.94 -5.09 9.07
C SER A 84 -6.39 -4.06 10.11
N ASP A 85 -6.30 -4.42 11.39
CA ASP A 85 -6.68 -3.56 12.51
C ASP A 85 -5.75 -2.34 12.65
N VAL A 86 -4.45 -2.53 12.40
CA VAL A 86 -3.45 -1.44 12.40
C VAL A 86 -3.81 -0.39 11.34
N LEU A 87 -4.08 -0.83 10.11
CA LEU A 87 -4.44 0.06 9.01
C LEU A 87 -5.76 0.80 9.29
N ALA A 88 -6.77 0.11 9.83
CA ALA A 88 -8.05 0.71 10.20
C ALA A 88 -7.88 1.84 11.23
N ALA A 89 -7.03 1.64 12.25
CA ALA A 89 -6.75 2.65 13.26
C ALA A 89 -5.98 3.86 12.69
N GLY A 90 -5.07 3.62 11.74
CA GLY A 90 -4.29 4.67 11.06
C GLY A 90 -5.18 5.65 10.28
N THR A 91 -6.22 5.15 9.60
CA THR A 91 -7.15 6.01 8.85
C THR A 91 -7.99 6.91 9.76
N GLN A 92 -8.30 6.47 10.98
CA GLN A 92 -9.17 7.21 11.90
C GLN A 92 -8.47 8.40 12.60
N HIS A 93 -7.14 8.39 12.72
CA HIS A 93 -6.42 9.32 13.61
C HIS A 93 -5.34 10.19 12.95
N GLN A 94 -5.21 10.20 11.61
CA GLN A 94 -4.34 11.14 10.88
C GLN A 94 -4.86 12.59 10.87
N ARG A 95 -5.33 13.11 12.02
CA ARG A 95 -5.75 14.50 12.18
C ARG A 95 -5.12 15.15 13.40
N THR A 96 -3.79 15.24 13.38
CA THR A 96 -3.06 16.47 13.75
C THR A 96 -1.71 16.42 13.04
N THR A 97 -1.53 17.26 12.03
CA THR A 97 -0.20 17.53 11.46
C THR A 97 0.70 18.03 12.59
N LYS A 98 1.74 17.26 12.92
CA LYS A 98 2.79 17.71 13.85
C LYS A 98 3.49 18.91 13.19
N PRO A 99 3.46 20.13 13.78
CA PRO A 99 4.19 21.24 13.20
C PRO A 99 5.67 20.88 13.19
N ALA A 100 6.30 21.01 12.03
CA ALA A 100 7.74 20.83 11.88
C ALA A 100 8.44 21.76 12.87
N ARG A 101 9.17 21.20 13.84
CA ARG A 101 9.90 22.01 14.83
C ARG A 101 11.11 22.60 14.12
N VAL A 102 11.00 23.85 13.68
CA VAL A 102 12.13 24.63 13.15
C VAL A 102 13.19 24.73 14.24
N ARG A 103 14.37 24.20 13.97
CA ARG A 103 15.53 24.27 14.86
C ARG A 103 16.20 25.62 14.60
N SER A 104 15.85 26.63 15.40
CA SER A 104 16.56 27.91 15.41
C SER A 104 17.89 27.72 16.13
N GLY A 105 18.98 27.75 15.38
CA GLY A 105 20.37 27.76 15.84
C GLY A 105 21.20 28.56 14.87
#